data_AF-A0A7Y8LCX1-F1
#
_entry.id   AF-A0A7Y8LCX1-F1
#
_cell.length_a   1.000
_cell.length_b   1.000
_cell.length_c   1.000
_cell.angle_alpha   90.00
_cell.angle_beta   90.00
_cell.angle_gamma   90.00
#
_symmetry.space_group_name_H-M   'P 1'
#
loop_
_entity.id
_entity.type
_entity.pdbx_description
1 polymer ?
#
loop_
_entity_poly.entity_id
_entity_poly.type
_entity_poly.pdbx_seq_one_letter_code
_entity_poly.pdbx_strand_id
1 'polypeptide(L)' 'MPLLLASTSPRRRELLALLGVPFNVVAPSFEEQLVTDRSAVEQVTSFALAKAQSVARYEPETIVLGSDT' A
#
# COMPACT_ATOMS: atom_id res chain seq x y z
N MET A 1 4.29 17.18 -2.37
CA MET A 1 3.84 16.20 -1.37
C MET A 1 4.80 15.01 -1.42
N PRO A 2 5.32 14.55 -0.28
CA PRO A 2 6.15 13.35 -0.24
C PRO A 2 5.35 12.11 -0.70
N LEU A 3 6.07 11.06 -1.13
CA LEU A 3 5.50 9.77 -1.51
C LEU A 3 5.87 8.71 -0.47
N LEU A 4 4.88 7.95 -0.01
CA LEU A 4 5.06 6.80 0.87
C LEU A 4 4.58 5.52 0.20
N LEU A 5 5.40 4.48 0.28
CA LEU A 5 5.02 3.12 -0.07
C LEU A 5 4.56 2.40 1.20
N ALA A 6 3.26 2.10 1.29
CA ALA A 6 2.66 1.30 2.36
C ALA A 6 2.85 -0.21 2.08
N SER A 7 4.09 -0.69 2.16
CA SER A 7 4.42 -2.09 1.88
C SER A 7 5.66 -2.57 2.63
N THR A 8 5.66 -3.83 3.04
CA THR A 8 6.85 -4.55 3.52
C THR A 8 7.57 -5.36 2.43
N SER A 9 7.06 -5.34 1.19
CA SER A 9 7.62 -6.15 0.09
C SER A 9 8.92 -5.54 -0.48
N PRO A 10 10.05 -6.28 -0.45
CA PRO A 10 11.30 -5.83 -1.08
C PRO A 10 11.13 -5.57 -2.58
N ARG A 11 10.40 -6.46 -3.27
CA ARG A 11 10.12 -6.35 -4.71
C ARG A 11 9.34 -5.09 -5.06
N ARG A 12 8.32 -4.71 -4.29
CA ARG A 12 7.54 -3.49 -4.57
C ARG A 12 8.38 -2.22 -4.39
N ARG A 13 9.27 -2.21 -3.38
CA ARG A 13 10.25 -1.12 -3.20
C ARG A 13 11.19 -1.00 -4.40
N GLU A 14 11.74 -2.12 -4.87
CA GLU A 14 12.63 -2.15 -6.04
C GLU A 14 11.92 -1.66 -7.30
N LEU A 15 10.69 -2.10 -7.55
CA LEU A 15 9.89 -1.64 -8.69
C LEU A 15 9.58 -0.15 -8.64
N LEU A 16 9.18 0.38 -7.48
CA LEU A 16 8.89 1.80 -7.33
C LEU A 16 10.14 2.67 -7.52
N ALA A 17 11.31 2.18 -7.07
CA ALA A 17 12.58 2.87 -7.26
C ALA A 17 12.97 3.06 -8.73
N LEU A 18 12.47 2.22 -9.65
CA LEU A 18 12.70 2.39 -11.09
C LEU A 18 12.10 3.70 -11.65
N LEU A 19 11.15 4.32 -10.94
CA LEU A 19 10.57 5.60 -11.34
C LEU A 19 11.52 6.79 -11.13
N GLY A 20 12.62 6.63 -10.36
CA GLY A 20 13.56 7.70 -10.07
C GLY A 20 13.00 8.82 -9.18
N VAL A 21 11.85 8.60 -8.54
CA VAL A 21 11.20 9.56 -7.62
C VAL A 21 11.58 9.22 -6.18
N PRO A 22 11.88 10.21 -5.31
CA PRO A 22 12.13 9.95 -3.90
C PRO A 22 10.84 9.51 -3.18
N PHE A 23 10.94 8.46 -2.37
CA PHE A 23 9.86 7.97 -1.52
C PHE A 23 10.41 7.32 -0.25
N ASN A 24 9.60 7.26 0.81
CA ASN A 24 9.90 6.45 1.98
C ASN A 24 8.98 5.22 2.04
N VAL A 25 9.35 4.24 2.85
CA VAL A 25 8.60 2.99 3.01
C VAL A 25 8.09 2.89 4.44
N VAL A 26 6.83 2.51 4.60
CA VAL A 26 6.20 2.28 5.89
C VAL A 26 5.48 0.93 5.86
N ALA A 27 5.63 0.14 6.91
CA ALA A 27 4.87 -1.09 7.08
C ALA A 27 3.41 -0.73 7.41
N PRO A 28 2.42 -1.13 6.59
CA PRO A 28 1.02 -0.87 6.90
C PRO A 28 0.59 -1.72 8.10
N SER A 29 -0.32 -1.18 8.93
CA SER A 29 -0.86 -1.90 10.09
C SER A 29 -2.11 -2.72 9.75
N PHE A 30 -2.48 -2.81 8.47
CA PHE A 30 -3.64 -3.57 8.02
C PHE A 30 -3.31 -5.06 7.95
N GLU A 31 -4.17 -5.89 8.56
CA GLU A 31 -4.11 -7.34 8.46
C GLU A 31 -5.10 -7.85 7.42
N GLU A 32 -4.62 -8.70 6.52
CA GLU A 32 -5.42 -9.28 5.45
C GLU A 32 -6.33 -10.37 6.00
N GLN A 33 -7.62 -10.24 5.73
CA GLN A 33 -8.61 -11.26 6.09
C GLN A 33 -9.47 -11.56 4.87
N LEU A 34 -9.35 -12.79 4.38
CA LEU A 34 -10.11 -13.24 3.22
C LEU A 34 -11.60 -13.29 3.60
N VAL A 35 -12.40 -12.60 2.80
CA VAL A 35 -13.86 -12.61 2.91
C VAL A 35 -14.37 -13.63 1.90
N THR A 36 -14.93 -14.72 2.44
CA THR A 36 -15.71 -15.69 1.65
C THR A 36 -16.84 -14.92 0.98
N ASP A 37 -17.04 -15.10 -0.32
CA ASP A 37 -18.00 -14.37 -1.18
C ASP A 37 -17.51 -13.05 -1.83
N ARG A 38 -16.24 -12.65 -1.64
CA ARG A 38 -15.63 -11.64 -2.52
C ARG A 38 -14.86 -12.28 -3.66
N SER A 39 -14.96 -11.70 -4.85
CA SER A 39 -14.07 -12.04 -5.95
C SER A 39 -12.62 -11.67 -5.61
N ALA A 40 -11.66 -12.32 -6.26
CA ALA A 40 -10.24 -12.01 -6.09
C ALA A 40 -9.95 -10.53 -6.38
N VAL A 41 -10.58 -9.95 -7.42
CA VAL A 41 -10.41 -8.54 -7.80
C VAL A 41 -10.88 -7.60 -6.70
N GLU A 42 -12.04 -7.86 -6.10
CA GLU A 42 -12.56 -7.06 -5.00
C GLU A 42 -11.67 -7.17 -3.76
N GLN A 43 -11.15 -8.37 -3.50
CA GLN A 43 -10.29 -8.65 -2.37
C GLN A 43 -8.98 -7.87 -2.46
N VAL A 44 -8.22 -8.04 -3.55
CA VAL A 44 -6.95 -7.33 -3.75
C VAL A 44 -7.14 -5.81 -3.80
N THR A 45 -8.21 -5.34 -4.42
CA THR A 45 -8.54 -3.90 -4.46
C THR A 45 -8.78 -3.37 -3.04
N SER A 46 -9.57 -4.10 -2.23
CA SER A 46 -9.86 -3.70 -0.86
C SER A 46 -8.63 -3.74 0.05
N PHE A 47 -7.76 -4.74 -0.11
CA PHE A 47 -6.53 -4.86 0.67
C PHE A 47 -5.52 -3.78 0.29
N ALA A 48 -5.33 -3.50 -0.99
CA ALA A 48 -4.45 -2.43 -1.46
C ALA A 48 -4.89 -1.07 -0.89
N LEU A 49 -6.20 -0.78 -0.93
CA LEU A 49 -6.77 0.44 -0.37
C LEU A 49 -6.60 0.50 1.16
N ALA A 50 -6.92 -0.58 1.87
CA ALA A 50 -6.83 -0.61 3.33
C ALA A 50 -5.38 -0.47 3.83
N LYS A 51 -4.40 -1.04 3.14
CA LYS A 51 -2.97 -0.82 3.41
C LYS A 51 -2.61 0.66 3.29
N ALA A 52 -2.98 1.32 2.19
CA ALA A 52 -2.72 2.75 2.00
C ALA A 52 -3.40 3.60 3.10
N GLN A 53 -4.67 3.34 3.39
CA GLN A 53 -5.43 4.06 4.41
C GLN A 53 -4.85 3.90 5.82
N SER A 54 -4.31 2.72 6.16
CA SER A 54 -3.70 2.45 7.47
C SER A 54 -2.51 3.38 7.78
N VAL A 55 -1.81 3.85 6.74
CA VAL A 55 -0.70 4.81 6.84
C VAL A 55 -1.20 6.25 6.64
N ALA A 56 -2.06 6.50 5.65
CA ALA A 56 -2.53 7.83 5.30
C ALA A 56 -3.22 8.57 6.45
N ARG A 57 -3.91 7.83 7.36
CA ARG A 57 -4.54 8.43 8.55
C ARG A 57 -3.57 9.12 9.51
N TYR A 58 -2.27 8.81 9.43
CA TYR A 58 -1.21 9.42 10.23
C TYR A 58 -0.35 10.40 9.44
N GLU A 59 -0.54 10.48 8.12
CA GLU A 59 0.31 11.19 7.16
C GLU A 59 -0.55 12.02 6.18
N PRO A 60 -1.34 13.00 6.67
CA PRO A 60 -2.41 13.66 5.89
C PRO A 60 -1.90 14.48 4.69
N GLU A 61 -0.64 14.93 4.72
CA GLU A 61 -0.03 15.78 3.68
C GLU A 61 0.81 14.97 2.66
N THR A 62 0.65 13.65 2.67
CA THR A 62 1.52 12.71 1.96
C THR A 62 0.73 11.84 0.99
N ILE A 63 1.30 11.58 -0.19
CA ILE A 63 0.72 10.61 -1.13
C ILE A 63 1.11 9.21 -0.65
N VAL A 64 0.13 8.35 -0.38
CA VAL A 64 0.36 6.97 0.06
C VAL A 64 -0.02 5.97 -1.02
N LEU A 65 0.93 5.15 -1.43
CA LEU A 65 0.74 4.06 -2.39
C LEU A 65 0.59 2.72 -1.65
N GLY A 66 -0.57 2.09 -1.83
CA GLY A 66 -0.84 0.70 -1.42
C GLY A 66 -0.93 -0.22 -2.63
N SER A 67 -0.58 -1.49 -2.45
CA SER A 67 -0.67 -2.52 -3.48
C SER A 67 -0.88 -3.89 -2.83
N ASP A 68 -1.67 -4.71 -3.51
CA ASP A 68 -1.93 -6.10 -3.19
C ASP A 68 -1.83 -6.95 -4.46
N THR A 69 -1.64 -8.26 -4.33
CA THR A 69 -1.43 -9.16 -5.46
C THR A 69 -1.94 -10.55 -5.12
#